data_AF-F3FNE0-F1
#
_entry.id   AF-F3FNE0-F1
#
_cell.length_a   1.000
_cell.length_b   1.000
_cell.length_c   1.000
_cell.angle_alpha   90.00
_cell.angle_beta   90.00
_cell.angle_gamma   90.00
#
_symmetry.space_group_name_H-M   'P 1'
#
loop_
_entity.id
_entity.type
_entity.pdbx_description
1 polymer ?
#
loop_
_entity_poly.entity_id
_entity_poly.type
_entity_poly.pdbx_seq_one_letter_code
_entity_poly.pdbx_strand_id
1 'polypeptide(L)'
;MKSLFRPALLLAVALPLFLAGCGDKEPEQRTAFTQFLQTRIVDKPGVHVPKLTDEEKKTFGDYTSHYAVISDFGAGMDSAVQP
;
A
#
# COMPACT_ATOMS: atom_id res chain seq x y z
N MET A 1 32.49 18.38 30.09
CA MET A 1 32.34 17.70 28.79
C MET A 1 31.67 16.32 28.85
N LYS A 2 31.82 15.50 29.90
CA LYS A 2 31.18 14.17 30.00
C LYS A 2 29.65 14.17 30.22
N SER A 3 29.06 15.30 30.68
CA SER A 3 27.63 15.39 31.04
C SER A 3 26.69 15.46 29.83
N LEU A 4 27.11 16.08 28.72
CA LEU A 4 26.28 16.25 27.51
C LEU A 4 26.34 15.06 26.55
N PHE A 5 27.34 14.17 26.69
CA PHE A 5 27.54 13.04 25.78
C PHE A 5 26.48 11.94 25.97
N ARG A 6 26.00 11.75 27.20
CA ARG A 6 24.96 10.77 27.55
C ARG A 6 23.58 11.10 26.97
N PRO A 7 23.03 12.33 27.12
CA PRO A 7 21.75 12.67 26.51
C PRO A 7 21.84 12.72 24.98
N ALA A 8 22.97 13.14 24.40
CA ALA A 8 23.17 13.14 22.96
C ALA A 8 23.15 11.73 22.36
N LEU A 9 23.79 10.76 23.03
CA LEU A 9 23.77 9.35 22.61
C LEU A 9 22.36 8.75 22.69
N LEU A 10 21.61 9.04 23.76
CA LEU A 10 20.24 8.57 23.92
C LEU A 10 19.31 9.15 22.85
N LEU A 11 19.47 10.43 22.51
CA LEU A 11 18.69 11.08 21.46
C LEU A 11 19.01 10.51 20.07
N ALA A 12 20.29 10.22 19.80
CA ALA A 12 20.74 9.62 18.54
C ALA A 12 20.18 8.19 18.32
N VAL A 13 19.93 7.44 19.39
CA VAL A 13 19.29 6.11 19.33
C VAL A 13 17.77 6.21 19.28
N ALA A 14 17.16 7.15 20.00
CA ALA A 14 15.71 7.31 20.02
C ALA A 14 15.13 7.84 18.70
N LEU A 15 15.83 8.78 18.04
CA LEU A 15 15.36 9.41 16.81
C LEU A 15 15.06 8.44 15.64
N PRO A 16 15.92 7.46 15.31
CA PRO A 16 15.62 6.49 14.26
C PRO A 16 14.47 5.54 14.63
N LEU A 17 14.26 5.24 15.92
CA LEU A 17 13.11 4.43 16.37
C LEU A 17 11.79 5.19 16.21
N PHE A 18 11.80 6.51 16.44
CA PHE A 18 10.65 7.36 16.13
C PHE A 18 10.39 7.48 14.63
N LEU A 19 11.44 7.51 13.79
CA LEU A 19 11.29 7.55 12.33
C LEU A 19 10.80 6.22 11.76
N ALA A 20 11.22 5.09 12.33
CA ALA A 20 10.77 3.75 11.91
C ALA A 20 9.33 3.44 12.35
N GLY A 21 8.84 4.07 13.42
CA GLY A 21 7.49 3.85 13.97
C GLY A 21 6.45 4.89 13.57
N CYS A 22 6.82 5.95 12.86
CA CYS A 22 5.88 7.02 12.50
C CYS A 22 5.06 6.63 11.26
N GLY A 23 4.00 5.85 11.49
CA GLY A 23 2.82 5.87 10.62
C GLY A 23 2.74 4.79 9.55
N ASP A 24 3.58 3.75 9.62
CA ASP A 24 3.46 2.67 8.67
C ASP A 24 2.23 1.79 9.00
N LYS A 25 1.20 1.91 8.17
CA LYS A 25 -0.01 1.07 8.20
C LYS A 25 0.12 -0.08 7.20
N GLU A 26 1.33 -0.37 6.72
CA GLU A 26 1.59 -1.43 5.75
C GLU A 26 0.96 -2.77 6.16
N PRO A 27 1.00 -3.24 7.43
CA PRO A 27 0.39 -4.51 7.78
C PRO A 27 -1.12 -4.53 7.56
N GLU A 28 -1.82 -3.47 7.95
CA GLU A 28 -3.27 -3.33 7.74
C GLU A 28 -3.61 -3.16 6.25
N GLN A 29 -2.84 -2.32 5.55
CA GLN A 29 -2.98 -2.08 4.11
C GLN A 29 -2.81 -3.38 3.32
N ARG A 30 -1.75 -4.13 3.61
CA ARG A 30 -1.43 -5.41 2.98
C ARG A 30 -2.52 -6.44 3.23
N THR A 31 -3.05 -6.49 4.44
CA THR A 31 -4.14 -7.40 4.80
C THR A 31 -5.39 -7.08 3.99
N ALA A 32 -5.80 -5.81 3.95
CA ALA A 32 -6.96 -5.37 3.19
C ALA A 32 -6.80 -5.62 1.68
N PHE A 33 -5.61 -5.32 1.13
CA PHE A 33 -5.32 -5.56 -0.27
C PHE A 33 -5.31 -7.06 -0.62
N THR A 34 -4.70 -7.90 0.22
CA THR A 34 -4.70 -9.36 0.02
C THR A 34 -6.12 -9.92 0.02
N GLN A 35 -6.96 -9.46 0.95
CA GLN A 35 -8.36 -9.86 1.00
C GLN A 35 -9.13 -9.45 -0.25
N PHE A 36 -8.88 -8.25 -0.78
CA PHE A 36 -9.44 -7.82 -2.06
C PHE A 36 -9.01 -8.77 -3.20
N LEU A 37 -7.71 -9.04 -3.34
CA LEU A 37 -7.20 -9.93 -4.40
C LEU A 37 -7.85 -11.32 -4.31
N GLN A 38 -7.93 -11.90 -3.11
CA GLN A 38 -8.54 -13.21 -2.91
C GLN A 38 -10.01 -13.20 -3.36
N THR A 39 -10.80 -12.29 -2.83
CA THR A 39 -12.27 -12.33 -2.98
C THR A 39 -12.80 -11.78 -4.30
N ARG A 40 -12.05 -10.86 -4.93
CA ARG A 40 -12.48 -10.15 -6.14
C ARG A 40 -11.80 -10.66 -7.41
N ILE A 41 -10.66 -11.34 -7.30
CA ILE A 41 -9.88 -11.80 -8.44
C ILE A 41 -9.74 -13.32 -8.40
N VAL A 42 -9.19 -13.90 -7.33
CA VAL A 42 -8.91 -15.35 -7.25
C VAL A 42 -10.20 -16.17 -7.17
N ASP A 43 -11.11 -15.80 -6.28
CA ASP A 43 -12.37 -16.53 -6.05
C ASP A 43 -13.41 -16.29 -7.16
N LYS A 44 -13.20 -15.26 -8.00
CA LYS A 44 -14.11 -14.85 -9.08
C LYS A 44 -13.38 -14.92 -10.43
N PRO A 45 -13.14 -16.14 -10.95
CA PRO A 45 -12.44 -16.32 -12.21
C PRO A 45 -13.20 -15.62 -13.35
N GLY A 46 -12.49 -14.80 -14.12
CA GLY A 46 -13.06 -14.00 -15.21
C GLY A 46 -12.01 -13.05 -15.80
N VAL A 47 -12.38 -12.33 -16.87
CA VAL A 47 -11.45 -11.46 -17.64
C VAL A 47 -11.45 -10.01 -17.15
N HIS A 48 -12.40 -9.63 -16.30
CA HIS A 48 -12.53 -8.23 -15.86
C HIS A 48 -11.59 -7.92 -14.71
N VAL A 49 -10.75 -6.90 -14.90
CA VAL A 49 -9.92 -6.31 -13.85
C VAL A 49 -10.79 -5.32 -13.05
N PRO A 50 -11.11 -5.59 -11.76
CA PRO A 50 -11.97 -4.69 -10.99
C PRO A 50 -11.30 -3.33 -10.79
N LYS A 51 -12.07 -2.25 -10.96
CA LYS A 51 -11.66 -0.89 -10.58
C LYS A 51 -11.82 -0.71 -9.07
N LEU A 52 -10.83 -0.07 -8.45
CA LEU A 52 -10.87 0.23 -7.02
C LEU A 52 -11.84 1.38 -6.72
N THR A 53 -12.62 1.25 -5.64
CA THR A 53 -13.38 2.38 -5.08
C THR A 53 -12.45 3.36 -4.35
N ASP A 54 -12.93 4.56 -4.05
CA ASP A 54 -12.11 5.55 -3.35
C ASP A 54 -11.82 5.15 -1.90
N GLU A 55 -12.73 4.41 -1.24
CA GLU A 55 -12.48 3.81 0.06
C GLU A 55 -11.41 2.72 0.01
N GLU A 56 -11.41 1.88 -1.02
CA GLU A 56 -10.39 0.84 -1.22
C GLU A 56 -9.01 1.47 -1.44
N LYS A 57 -8.91 2.50 -2.30
CA LYS A 57 -7.65 3.22 -2.52
C LYS A 57 -7.07 3.79 -1.23
N LYS A 58 -7.94 4.39 -0.40
CA LYS A 58 -7.53 4.93 0.91
C LYS A 58 -7.06 3.84 1.87
N THR A 59 -7.76 2.70 1.87
CA THR A 59 -7.47 1.58 2.77
C THR A 59 -6.20 0.83 2.37
N PHE A 60 -5.92 0.73 1.07
CA PHE A 60 -4.77 -0.02 0.55
C PHE A 60 -3.48 0.79 0.58
N GLY A 61 -3.55 2.12 0.69
CA GLY A 61 -2.37 2.97 0.71
C GLY A 61 -1.50 2.74 -0.53
N ASP A 62 -0.23 2.45 -0.32
CA ASP A 62 0.77 2.32 -1.40
C ASP A 62 0.45 1.17 -2.37
N TYR A 63 -0.25 0.13 -1.91
CA TYR A 63 -0.70 -0.98 -2.75
C TYR A 63 -1.65 -0.55 -3.88
N THR A 64 -2.33 0.60 -3.73
CA THR A 64 -3.11 1.22 -4.82
C THR A 64 -2.25 1.50 -6.05
N SER A 65 -1.05 2.03 -5.84
CA SER A 65 -0.12 2.35 -6.94
C SER A 65 0.42 1.10 -7.63
N HIS A 66 0.64 0.03 -6.86
CA HIS A 66 1.04 -1.26 -7.40
C HIS A 66 -0.06 -1.90 -8.24
N TYR A 67 -1.31 -1.81 -7.78
CA TYR A 67 -2.46 -2.34 -8.50
C TYR A 67 -2.77 -1.55 -9.80
N ALA A 68 -2.43 -0.25 -9.84
CA ALA A 68 -2.66 0.61 -11.00
C ALA A 68 -2.07 0.04 -12.30
N VAL A 69 -0.89 -0.61 -12.23
CA VAL A 69 -0.26 -1.23 -13.41
C VAL A 69 -1.19 -2.23 -14.10
N ILE A 70 -1.90 -3.04 -13.32
CA ILE A 70 -2.81 -4.07 -13.83
C ILE A 70 -4.12 -3.42 -14.29
N SER A 71 -4.68 -2.50 -13.50
CA SER A 71 -5.95 -1.85 -13.84
C SER A 71 -5.86 -0.94 -15.05
N ASP A 72 -4.75 -0.24 -15.24
CA ASP A 72 -4.55 0.67 -16.36
C ASP A 72 -4.34 -0.11 -17.66
N PHE A 73 -3.58 -1.21 -17.60
CA PHE A 73 -3.46 -2.14 -18.72
C PHE A 73 -4.82 -2.72 -19.12
N GLY A 74 -5.60 -3.20 -18.14
CA GLY A 74 -6.96 -3.71 -18.37
C GLY A 74 -7.88 -2.66 -19.01
N ALA A 75 -7.86 -1.42 -18.49
CA ALA A 75 -8.66 -0.32 -19.04
C ALA A 75 -8.23 0.06 -20.48
N GLY A 76 -6.93 0.01 -20.77
CA GLY A 76 -6.40 0.23 -22.11
C GLY A 76 -6.85 -0.85 -23.09
N MET A 77 -6.83 -2.12 -22.67
CA MET A 77 -7.37 -3.23 -23.45
C MET A 77 -8.86 -3.06 -23.72
N ASP A 78 -9.66 -2.79 -22.68
CA ASP A 78 -11.10 -2.56 -22.80
C ASP A 78 -11.40 -1.45 -23.79
N SER A 79 -10.62 -0.37 -23.78
CA SER A 79 -10.80 0.77 -24.71
C SER A 79 -10.41 0.41 -26.14
N ALA A 80 -9.39 -0.44 -26.33
CA ALA A 80 -8.91 -0.83 -27.66
C ALA A 80 -9.86 -1.79 -28.40
N VAL A 81 -10.75 -2.49 -27.68
CA VAL A 81 -11.70 -3.46 -28.24
C VAL A 81 -13.14 -2.93 -28.32
N GLN A 82 -13.38 -1.67 -27.96
CA GLN A 82 -14.67 -1.02 -28.16
C GLN A 82 -14.95 -0.83 -29.67
N PRO A 83 -16.15 -1.19 -30.16
CA PRO A 83 -16.51 -1.11 -31.57
C PRO A 83 -16.69 0.32 -32.09
#